data_AF-A0A545T343-F1
#
_entry.id   AF-A0A545T343-F1
#
_cell.length_a   1.000
_cell.length_b   1.000
_cell.length_c   1.000
_cell.angle_alpha   90.00
_cell.angle_beta   90.00
_cell.angle_gamma   90.00
#
_symmetry.space_group_name_H-M   'P 1'
#
loop_
_entity.id
_entity.type
_entity.pdbx_description
1 polymer ?
#
loop_
_entity_poly.entity_id
_entity_poly.type
_entity_poly.pdbx_seq_one_letter_code
_entity_poly.pdbx_strand_id
1 'polypeptide(L)'
;MSDVKCPYCGEEQEINHDDGYGYEEDERHEQYCVGCNKTFKFTTSITYNYEVFCQKEDHVMEPFGDKWPGMYECEKCDFYEKR
;
A
#
# COMPACT_ATOMS: atom_id res chain seq x y z
N MET A 1 7.26 10.52 11.08
CA MET A 1 7.50 10.33 9.63
C MET A 1 6.30 11.00 9.05
N SER A 2 6.48 12.18 8.46
CA SER A 2 5.36 13.07 8.19
C SER A 2 4.58 12.67 6.95
N ASP A 3 3.26 12.75 7.03
CA ASP A 3 2.38 12.51 5.88
C ASP A 3 2.58 13.56 4.77
N VAL A 4 2.65 14.84 5.15
CA VAL A 4 2.73 15.95 4.18
C VAL A 4 3.63 17.09 4.65
N LYS A 5 3.99 17.98 3.72
CA LYS A 5 4.66 19.25 4.04
C LYS A 5 3.70 20.40 3.79
N CYS A 6 3.59 21.30 4.77
CA CYS A 6 2.76 22.49 4.64
C CYS A 6 3.22 23.33 3.43
N PRO A 7 2.34 23.67 2.48
CA PRO A 7 2.72 24.41 1.28
C PRO A 7 3.14 25.85 1.55
N TYR A 8 2.89 26.38 2.77
CA TYR A 8 3.18 27.76 3.13
C TYR A 8 4.51 27.94 3.86
N CYS A 9 4.84 27.07 4.82
CA CYS A 9 6.07 27.17 5.63
C CYS A 9 7.04 26.01 5.44
N GLY A 10 6.64 24.94 4.73
CA GLY A 10 7.46 23.75 4.50
C GLY A 10 7.58 22.82 5.71
N GLU A 11 6.93 23.13 6.82
CA GLU A 11 6.95 22.31 8.03
C GLU A 11 6.18 21.01 7.80
N GLU A 12 6.73 19.94 8.37
CA GLU A 12 6.17 18.59 8.33
C GLU A 12 4.87 18.55 9.13
N GLN A 13 3.81 17.95 8.57
CA GLN A 13 2.50 17.78 9.21
C GLN A 13 2.08 16.32 9.13
N GLU A 14 1.49 15.83 10.23
CA GLU A 14 0.83 14.53 10.30
C GLU A 14 -0.68 14.77 10.08
N ILE A 15 -1.30 14.09 9.11
CA ILE A 15 -2.74 14.11 8.93
C ILE A 15 -3.36 13.28 10.06
N ASN A 16 -4.28 13.86 10.82
CA ASN A 16 -4.98 13.11 11.87
C ASN A 16 -6.05 12.22 11.24
N HIS A 17 -5.89 10.90 11.37
CA HIS A 17 -6.80 9.88 10.86
C HIS A 17 -7.57 9.12 11.95
N ASP A 18 -7.46 9.53 13.23
CA ASP A 18 -7.98 8.78 14.39
C ASP A 18 -9.51 8.59 14.36
N ASP A 19 -10.24 9.48 13.71
CA ASP A 19 -11.70 9.45 13.54
C ASP A 19 -12.14 9.02 12.13
N GLY A 20 -11.20 8.56 11.30
CA GLY A 20 -11.45 8.25 9.90
C GLY A 20 -11.40 9.48 8.98
N TYR A 21 -11.06 10.67 9.47
CA TYR A 21 -10.90 11.85 8.63
C TYR A 21 -9.80 11.65 7.58
N GLY A 22 -10.03 12.17 6.36
CA GLY A 22 -9.01 12.17 5.33
C GLY A 22 -8.85 10.85 4.58
N TYR A 23 -9.80 9.91 4.65
CA TYR A 23 -9.77 8.68 3.85
C TYR A 23 -10.62 8.76 2.56
N GLU A 24 -11.54 9.72 2.47
CA GLU A 24 -12.39 9.92 1.31
C GLU A 24 -11.54 10.44 0.13
N GLU A 25 -11.35 9.59 -0.89
CA GLU A 25 -10.52 9.90 -2.06
C GLU A 25 -11.17 10.90 -3.03
N ASP A 26 -12.49 11.04 -2.98
CA ASP A 26 -13.27 11.96 -3.82
C ASP A 26 -13.51 13.33 -3.17
N GLU A 27 -13.01 13.54 -1.96
CA GLU A 27 -13.17 14.79 -1.22
C GLU A 27 -11.86 15.57 -1.05
N ARG A 28 -12.01 16.89 -0.89
CA ARG A 28 -10.90 17.76 -0.49
C ARG A 28 -11.00 18.04 0.99
N HIS A 29 -10.01 17.56 1.72
CA HIS A 29 -9.88 17.75 3.15
C HIS A 29 -9.11 19.04 3.44
N GLU A 30 -9.35 19.63 4.61
CA GLU A 30 -8.69 20.83 5.10
C GLU A 30 -7.95 20.51 6.41
N GLN A 31 -6.69 20.93 6.51
CA GLN A 31 -5.93 20.79 7.75
C GLN A 31 -5.28 22.10 8.15
N TYR A 32 -5.29 22.36 9.45
CA TYR A 32 -4.59 23.46 10.07
C TYR A 32 -3.11 23.13 10.31
N CYS A 33 -2.20 23.99 9.81
CA CYS A 33 -0.77 23.89 10.08
C CYS A 33 -0.41 24.54 11.41
N VAL A 34 0.18 23.77 12.34
CA VAL A 34 0.64 24.26 13.65
C VAL A 34 1.82 25.23 13.58
N GLY A 35 2.60 25.16 12.51
CA GLY A 35 3.81 25.97 12.31
C GLY A 35 3.54 27.41 11.91
N CYS A 36 2.63 27.60 10.94
CA CYS A 36 2.35 28.92 10.36
C CYS A 36 0.91 29.39 10.56
N ASN A 37 0.10 28.63 11.28
CA ASN A 37 -1.29 28.96 11.61
C ASN A 37 -2.17 29.20 10.37
N LYS A 38 -1.95 28.42 9.30
CA LYS A 38 -2.73 28.49 8.05
C LYS A 38 -3.36 27.15 7.76
N THR A 39 -4.55 27.18 7.19
CA THR A 39 -5.24 25.99 6.69
C THR A 39 -4.80 25.71 5.25
N PHE A 40 -4.47 24.45 4.95
CA PHE A 40 -4.20 23.97 3.60
C PHE A 40 -5.17 22.84 3.25
N LYS A 41 -5.27 22.52 1.95
CA LYS A 41 -6.11 21.44 1.44
C LYS A 41 -5.26 20.27 0.98
N PHE A 42 -5.78 19.06 1.13
CA PHE A 42 -5.19 17.85 0.61
C PHE A 42 -6.26 16.90 0.06
N THR A 43 -5.82 15.93 -0.72
CA THR A 43 -6.62 14.81 -1.23
C THR A 43 -5.88 13.54 -0.91
N THR A 44 -6.61 12.48 -0.64
CA THR A 44 -6.03 11.17 -0.32
C THR A 44 -6.17 10.24 -1.51
N SER A 45 -5.19 9.36 -1.70
CA SER A 45 -5.27 8.28 -2.67
C SER A 45 -4.84 6.98 -1.99
N ILE A 46 -5.69 5.97 -2.04
CA ILE A 46 -5.53 4.68 -1.37
C ILE A 46 -5.37 3.62 -2.46
N THR A 47 -4.28 2.85 -2.39
CA THR A 47 -4.07 1.73 -3.31
C THR A 47 -4.17 0.42 -2.56
N TYR A 48 -5.12 -0.42 -2.94
CA TYR A 48 -5.22 -1.78 -2.43
C TYR A 48 -4.45 -2.73 -3.33
N ASN A 49 -3.61 -3.57 -2.72
CA ASN A 49 -2.95 -4.69 -3.40
C ASN A 49 -3.44 -5.97 -2.74
N TYR A 50 -3.99 -6.88 -3.54
CA TYR A 50 -4.48 -8.17 -3.09
C TYR A 50 -3.62 -9.26 -3.69
N GLU A 51 -3.10 -10.12 -2.84
CA GLU A 51 -2.43 -11.35 -3.24
C GLU A 51 -3.31 -12.53 -2.84
N VAL A 52 -3.43 -13.50 -3.73
CA VAL A 52 -4.25 -14.69 -3.53
C VAL A 52 -3.37 -15.93 -3.49
N PHE A 53 -3.66 -16.84 -2.56
CA PHE A 53 -2.84 -18.01 -2.31
C PHE A 53 -3.71 -19.26 -2.23
N CYS A 54 -3.21 -20.38 -2.76
CA CYS A 54 -3.83 -21.68 -2.53
C CYS A 54 -3.69 -22.08 -1.06
N GLN A 55 -4.61 -22.95 -0.59
CA GLN A 55 -4.41 -23.64 0.70
C GLN A 55 -3.28 -24.66 0.56
N LYS A 56 -2.62 -24.99 1.67
CA LYS A 56 -1.35 -25.77 1.70
C LYS A 56 -1.39 -27.09 0.90
N GLU A 57 -2.53 -27.74 0.80
CA GLU A 57 -2.68 -29.04 0.13
C GLU A 57 -3.17 -28.94 -1.32
N ASP A 58 -3.58 -27.75 -1.78
CA ASP A 58 -4.21 -27.53 -3.08
C ASP A 58 -3.23 -27.09 -4.19
N HIS A 59 -1.94 -27.00 -3.85
CA HIS A 59 -0.91 -26.61 -4.79
C HIS A 59 -0.73 -27.69 -5.88
N VAL A 60 -1.00 -27.30 -7.12
CA VAL A 60 -0.64 -28.09 -8.31
C VAL A 60 0.69 -27.54 -8.81
N MET A 61 1.76 -28.34 -8.69
CA MET A 61 3.14 -27.90 -8.90
C MET A 61 3.68 -28.37 -10.25
N GLU A 62 4.24 -27.46 -11.04
CA GLU A 62 4.88 -27.71 -12.32
C GLU A 62 6.36 -27.26 -12.31
N PRO A 63 7.23 -27.86 -13.15
CA PRO A 63 8.63 -27.43 -13.24
C PRO A 63 8.76 -25.97 -13.71
N PHE A 64 9.57 -25.16 -13.00
CA PHE A 64 9.85 -23.75 -13.29
C PHE A 64 10.85 -23.60 -14.46
N GLY A 65 10.46 -24.13 -15.61
CA GLY A 65 11.21 -24.13 -16.86
C GLY A 65 12.56 -24.85 -16.82
N ASP A 66 13.22 -24.92 -17.98
CA ASP A 66 14.45 -25.68 -18.16
C ASP A 66 15.69 -25.02 -17.52
N LYS A 67 15.62 -23.71 -17.22
CA LYS A 67 16.75 -22.94 -16.70
C LYS A 67 17.03 -23.22 -15.23
N TRP A 68 16.04 -23.68 -14.48
CA TRP A 68 16.14 -23.90 -13.04
C TRP A 68 15.68 -25.32 -12.67
N PRO A 69 16.45 -26.35 -13.06
CA PRO A 69 16.08 -27.74 -12.79
C PRO A 69 15.97 -27.97 -11.28
N GLY A 70 14.81 -28.49 -10.85
CA GLY A 70 14.46 -28.74 -9.44
C GLY A 70 13.65 -27.63 -8.77
N MET A 71 13.39 -26.52 -9.47
CA MET A 71 12.43 -25.51 -9.01
C MET A 71 11.05 -25.82 -9.58
N TYR A 72 10.02 -25.74 -8.74
CA TYR A 72 8.62 -25.96 -9.11
C TYR A 72 7.81 -24.73 -8.73
N GLU A 73 6.87 -24.34 -9.57
CA GLU A 73 5.89 -23.29 -9.31
C GLU A 73 4.47 -23.86 -9.26
N CYS A 74 3.61 -23.23 -8.47
CA CYS A 74 2.20 -23.58 -8.46
C CYS A 74 1.50 -22.96 -9.67
N GLU A 75 0.73 -23.74 -10.42
CA GLU A 75 -0.04 -23.24 -11.57
C GLU A 75 -1.10 -22.18 -11.19
N LYS A 76 -1.51 -22.14 -9.92
CA LYS A 76 -2.70 -21.42 -9.45
C LYS A 76 -2.39 -20.19 -8.60
N CYS A 77 -1.17 -20.07 -8.08
CA CYS A 77 -0.74 -18.93 -7.27
C CYS A 77 0.78 -18.79 -7.32
N ASP A 78 1.31 -17.68 -6.83
CA ASP A 78 2.75 -17.35 -6.90
C ASP A 78 3.62 -18.13 -5.89
N PHE A 79 3.21 -19.34 -5.51
CA PHE A 79 3.99 -20.22 -4.65
C PHE A 79 5.02 -20.98 -5.47
N TYR A 80 6.26 -21.03 -4.98
CA TYR A 80 7.33 -21.83 -5.57
C TYR A 80 8.09 -22.60 -4.48
N GLU A 81 8.59 -23.78 -4.84
CA GLU A 81 9.43 -24.58 -3.97
C GLU A 81 10.53 -25.30 -4.74
N LYS A 82 11.56 -25.73 -4.02
CA LYS A 82 12.65 -26.52 -4.57
C LYS A 82 12.49 -27.97 -4.11
N ARG A 83 12.51 -28.91 -5.06
CA ARG A 83 12.45 -30.36 -4.82
C ARG A 83 13.75 -31.05 -5.20
#